data_AF-B8DTK1-F1
#
_entry.id   AF-B8DTK1-F1
#
_cell.length_a   1.000
_cell.length_b   1.000
_cell.length_c   1.000
_cell.angle_alpha   90.00
_cell.angle_beta   90.00
_cell.angle_gamma   90.00
#
_symmetry.space_group_name_H-M   'P 1'
#
loop_
_entity.id
_entity.type
_entity.pdbx_description
1 polymer ?
#
loop_
_entity_poly.entity_id
_entity_poly.type
_entity_poly.pdbx_seq_one_letter_code
_entity_poly.pdbx_strand_id
1 'polypeptide(L)'
;MTKPKHGPCSLISVPRDSLVQVGDQMLKINAVMQVFGKKELVTQVESITGQHIDHVAKLTFGGLTKVVDALGGVELCYDQDVDDEKSELHWKSGCHVVDGRTALAFSRMRYSDPRSDFGRSDRQRQVIGAIAQKATAKSTLLNIGKLKKVGEAALGSLTVDDKSTPWTMLQMLLAFRDASGSNGITGSLYWTDPGYYVDGVGSSVLLDNQKNLELFKQLHDGDHAPGQWAQPPNNNSYPHTRVALDSPRYRRIVDAWALKHHIGRCAPQSAGNGGGTRDTSCVQPCLLSPRSSC
;
A
#
# COMPACT_ATOMS: atom_id res chain seq x y z
N MET A 1 7.12 -1.46 -6.39
CA MET A 1 8.09 -2.46 -6.89
C MET A 1 9.23 -1.70 -7.51
N THR A 2 10.46 -2.10 -7.25
CA THR A 2 11.65 -1.44 -7.79
C THR A 2 12.51 -2.48 -8.51
N LYS A 3 12.91 -2.17 -9.74
CA LYS A 3 13.86 -2.96 -10.52
C LYS A 3 15.13 -2.13 -10.70
N PRO A 4 16.19 -2.38 -9.93
CA PRO A 4 17.45 -1.65 -10.07
C PRO A 4 18.19 -2.09 -11.35
N LYS A 5 19.21 -1.31 -11.75
CA LYS A 5 20.10 -1.67 -12.88
C LYS A 5 20.91 -2.94 -12.61
N HIS A 6 21.29 -3.12 -11.35
CA HIS A 6 22.03 -4.27 -10.82
C HIS A 6 21.42 -4.67 -9.47
N GLY A 7 21.58 -5.93 -9.06
CA GLY A 7 21.00 -6.42 -7.81
C GLY A 7 19.56 -6.93 -7.93
N PRO A 8 18.95 -7.33 -6.80
CA PRO A 8 17.65 -7.99 -6.77
C PRO A 8 16.47 -7.03 -7.00
N CYS A 9 15.39 -7.54 -7.59
CA CYS A 9 14.11 -6.82 -7.68
C CYS A 9 13.41 -6.80 -6.32
N SER A 10 12.67 -5.72 -6.04
CA SER A 10 11.99 -5.55 -4.76
C SER A 10 10.49 -5.27 -4.88
N LEU A 11 9.73 -5.77 -3.92
CA LEU A 11 8.30 -5.57 -3.77
C LEU A 11 7.98 -5.16 -2.33
N ILE A 12 7.86 -3.85 -2.14
CA ILE A 12 7.57 -3.23 -0.84
C ILE A 12 6.10 -2.85 -0.76
N SER A 13 5.46 -3.24 0.33
CA SER A 13 4.05 -2.99 0.62
C SER A 13 3.89 -1.68 1.40
N VAL A 14 3.00 -0.81 0.93
CA VAL A 14 2.60 0.39 1.67
C VAL A 14 1.35 0.06 2.50
N PRO A 15 1.40 0.16 3.83
CA PRO A 15 0.22 -0.07 4.66
C PRO A 15 -0.93 0.85 4.24
N ARG A 16 -2.12 0.28 4.03
CA ARG A 16 -3.29 1.05 3.54
C ARG A 16 -3.70 2.20 4.47
N ASP A 17 -3.44 2.04 5.77
CA ASP A 17 -3.82 2.98 6.83
C ASP A 17 -2.65 3.94 7.14
N SER A 18 -1.59 3.97 6.31
CA SER A 18 -0.50 4.93 6.42
C SER A 18 -1.02 6.35 6.41
N LEU A 19 -0.65 7.10 7.46
CA LEU A 19 -1.04 8.48 7.62
C LEU A 19 -0.22 9.35 6.67
N VAL A 20 -0.90 10.18 5.88
CA VAL A 20 -0.29 11.12 4.94
C VAL A 20 -0.98 12.48 5.06
N GLN A 21 -0.29 13.51 4.58
CA GLN A 21 -0.78 14.88 4.57
C GLN A 21 -0.90 15.37 3.13
N VAL A 22 -2.10 15.80 2.75
CA VAL A 22 -2.37 16.42 1.44
C VAL A 22 -2.89 17.83 1.71
N GLY A 23 -2.06 18.84 1.42
CA GLY A 23 -2.32 20.22 1.85
C GLY A 23 -2.47 20.31 3.37
N ASP A 24 -3.61 20.80 3.84
CA ASP A 24 -3.91 20.92 5.27
C ASP A 24 -4.68 19.71 5.85
N GLN A 25 -4.92 18.67 5.04
CA GLN A 25 -5.72 17.51 5.46
C GLN A 25 -4.83 16.31 5.78
N MET A 26 -5.02 15.78 6.98
CA MET A 26 -4.48 14.48 7.38
C MET A 26 -5.48 13.40 7.02
N LEU A 27 -5.02 12.38 6.31
CA LEU A 27 -5.85 11.24 5.94
C LEU A 27 -5.01 9.98 5.76
N LYS A 28 -5.68 8.85 5.61
CA LYS A 28 -5.03 7.58 5.30
C LYS A 28 -4.76 7.48 3.81
N ILE A 29 -3.67 6.83 3.44
CA ILE A 29 -3.24 6.75 2.04
C ILE A 29 -4.28 6.08 1.13
N ASN A 30 -5.07 5.12 1.64
CA ASN A 30 -6.15 4.50 0.89
C ASN A 30 -7.30 5.47 0.54
N ALA A 31 -7.50 6.52 1.35
CA ALA A 31 -8.51 7.55 1.10
C ALA A 31 -8.02 8.60 0.08
N VAL A 32 -6.71 8.78 -0.10
CA VAL A 32 -6.15 9.75 -1.07
C VAL A 32 -6.66 9.49 -2.48
N MET A 33 -6.68 8.23 -2.92
CA MET A 33 -7.20 7.86 -4.25
C MET A 33 -8.67 8.28 -4.43
N GLN A 34 -9.47 8.19 -3.37
CA GLN A 34 -10.90 8.51 -3.43
C GLN A 34 -11.17 10.02 -3.39
N VAL A 35 -10.38 10.75 -2.60
CA VAL A 35 -10.57 12.19 -2.36
C VAL A 35 -9.85 13.05 -3.40
N PHE A 36 -8.59 12.73 -3.70
CA PHE A 36 -7.70 13.54 -4.54
C PHE A 36 -7.30 12.86 -5.86
N GLY A 37 -7.64 11.58 -6.03
CA GLY A 37 -7.41 10.83 -7.27
C GLY A 37 -6.01 10.23 -7.39
N LYS A 38 -5.76 9.61 -8.56
CA LYS A 38 -4.54 8.81 -8.83
C LYS A 38 -3.25 9.62 -8.76
N LYS A 39 -3.26 10.86 -9.28
CA LYS A 39 -2.05 11.70 -9.34
C LYS A 39 -1.53 12.03 -7.95
N GLU A 40 -2.42 12.41 -7.04
CA GLU A 40 -2.04 12.72 -5.66
C GLU A 40 -1.55 11.47 -4.92
N LEU A 41 -2.18 10.31 -5.12
CA LEU A 41 -1.68 9.07 -4.53
C LEU A 41 -0.23 8.78 -4.98
N VAL A 42 0.09 8.99 -6.26
CA VAL A 42 1.45 8.85 -6.79
C VAL A 42 2.39 9.80 -6.08
N THR A 43 2.06 11.10 -6.02
CA THR A 43 2.87 12.11 -5.32
C THR A 43 3.16 11.71 -3.87
N GLN A 44 2.17 11.21 -3.14
CA GLN A 44 2.35 10.78 -1.74
C GLN A 44 3.29 9.58 -1.62
N VAL A 45 3.18 8.60 -2.52
CA VAL A 45 4.10 7.44 -2.54
C VAL A 45 5.51 7.89 -2.95
N GLU A 46 5.66 8.78 -3.92
CA GLU A 46 6.96 9.35 -4.29
C GLU A 46 7.58 10.13 -3.13
N SER A 47 6.78 10.88 -2.36
CA SER A 47 7.25 11.58 -1.17
C SER A 47 7.71 10.63 -0.05
N ILE A 48 7.02 9.51 0.14
CA ILE A 48 7.38 8.50 1.15
C ILE A 48 8.67 7.77 0.77
N THR A 49 8.85 7.51 -0.53
CA THR A 49 9.95 6.67 -1.03
C THR A 49 11.16 7.48 -1.50
N GLY A 50 10.99 8.75 -1.83
CA GLY A 50 12.01 9.58 -2.46
C GLY A 50 12.35 9.15 -3.90
N GLN A 51 11.51 8.31 -4.51
CA GLN A 51 11.73 7.75 -5.85
C GLN A 51 10.60 8.18 -6.77
N HIS A 52 10.92 8.44 -8.03
CA HIS A 52 9.92 8.70 -9.06
C HIS A 52 9.24 7.39 -9.47
N ILE A 53 7.93 7.42 -9.66
CA ILE A 53 7.14 6.27 -10.13
C ILE A 53 6.99 6.35 -11.64
N ASP A 54 7.62 5.41 -12.34
CA ASP A 54 7.56 5.37 -13.80
C ASP A 54 6.21 4.89 -14.33
N HIS A 55 5.62 3.91 -13.66
CA HIS A 55 4.41 3.22 -14.11
C HIS A 55 3.47 2.88 -12.96
N VAL A 56 2.17 2.94 -13.23
CA VAL A 56 1.13 2.61 -12.25
C VAL A 56 0.14 1.64 -12.85
N ALA A 57 0.06 0.46 -12.23
CA ALA A 57 -0.90 -0.56 -12.56
C ALA A 57 -1.95 -0.70 -11.44
N LYS A 58 -3.23 -0.65 -11.80
CA LYS A 58 -4.35 -0.93 -10.91
C LYS A 58 -5.05 -2.20 -11.39
N LEU A 59 -5.20 -3.17 -10.47
CA LEU A 59 -5.96 -4.39 -10.70
C LEU A 59 -7.29 -4.31 -9.98
N THR A 60 -8.34 -4.82 -10.62
CA THR A 60 -9.65 -5.04 -9.98
C THR A 60 -9.78 -6.47 -9.52
N PHE A 61 -10.56 -6.74 -8.47
CA PHE A 61 -10.81 -8.10 -7.99
C PHE A 61 -11.47 -8.99 -9.04
N GLY A 62 -12.48 -8.47 -9.75
CA GLY A 62 -13.11 -9.20 -10.87
C GLY A 62 -12.17 -9.41 -12.06
N GLY A 63 -11.13 -8.60 -12.17
CA GLY A 63 -10.07 -8.82 -13.15
C GLY A 63 -9.10 -9.93 -12.73
N LEU A 64 -8.69 -9.92 -11.46
CA LEU A 64 -7.83 -10.95 -10.88
C LEU A 64 -8.44 -12.36 -11.04
N THR A 65 -9.74 -12.52 -10.75
CA THR A 65 -10.42 -13.81 -10.89
C THR A 65 -10.35 -14.33 -12.33
N LYS A 66 -10.67 -13.48 -13.31
CA LYS A 66 -10.63 -13.83 -14.75
C LYS A 66 -9.24 -14.25 -15.21
N VAL A 67 -8.19 -13.58 -14.72
CA VAL A 67 -6.81 -13.95 -15.07
C VAL A 67 -6.45 -15.32 -14.51
N VAL A 68 -6.80 -15.61 -13.26
CA VAL A 68 -6.58 -16.93 -12.65
C VAL A 68 -7.32 -18.03 -13.41
N ASP A 69 -8.59 -17.79 -13.75
CA ASP A 69 -9.40 -18.77 -14.50
C ASP A 69 -8.84 -18.99 -15.91
N ALA A 70 -8.38 -17.94 -16.59
CA ALA A 70 -7.73 -18.05 -17.90
C ALA A 70 -6.42 -18.85 -17.86
N LEU A 71 -5.68 -18.80 -16.74
CA LEU A 71 -4.49 -19.62 -16.52
C LEU A 71 -4.82 -21.10 -16.26
N GLY A 72 -6.08 -21.41 -15.94
CA GLY A 72 -6.54 -22.71 -15.47
C GLY A 72 -6.20 -22.95 -14.00
N GLY A 73 -6.24 -21.88 -13.20
CA GLY A 73 -5.91 -21.89 -11.78
C GLY A 73 -4.45 -21.59 -11.45
N VAL A 74 -4.21 -21.24 -10.19
CA VAL A 74 -2.89 -20.93 -9.63
C VAL A 74 -2.67 -21.72 -8.34
N GLU A 75 -1.42 -22.08 -8.06
CA GLU A 75 -1.05 -22.78 -6.83
C GLU A 75 -0.84 -21.76 -5.70
N LEU A 76 -1.53 -21.94 -4.58
CA LEU A 76 -1.36 -21.15 -3.37
C LEU A 76 -1.11 -22.09 -2.19
N CYS A 77 -0.27 -21.68 -1.26
CA CYS A 77 0.11 -22.47 -0.09
C CYS A 77 -0.20 -21.71 1.19
N TYR A 78 -0.83 -22.38 2.15
CA TYR A 78 -1.04 -21.82 3.47
C TYR A 78 -1.07 -22.94 4.50
N ASP A 79 -0.30 -22.77 5.57
CA ASP A 79 0.00 -23.86 6.51
C ASP A 79 -1.03 -23.98 7.64
N GLN A 80 -2.16 -23.27 7.55
CA GLN A 80 -3.21 -23.30 8.54
C GLN A 80 -4.54 -23.67 7.90
N ASP A 81 -5.36 -24.39 8.66
CA ASP A 81 -6.75 -24.61 8.30
C ASP A 81 -7.54 -23.29 8.48
N VAL A 82 -8.43 -23.00 7.54
CA VAL A 82 -9.26 -21.79 7.56
C VAL A 82 -10.71 -22.16 7.33
N ASP A 83 -11.55 -21.57 8.16
CA ASP A 83 -12.98 -21.45 7.92
C ASP A 83 -13.36 -19.98 8.18
N ASP A 84 -13.44 -19.16 7.13
CA ASP A 84 -13.73 -17.72 7.22
C ASP A 84 -14.98 -17.39 6.41
N GLU A 85 -16.14 -17.42 7.09
CA GLU A 85 -17.45 -17.10 6.52
C GLU A 85 -17.49 -15.76 5.79
N LYS A 86 -16.72 -14.75 6.24
CA LYS A 86 -16.75 -13.41 5.64
C LYS A 86 -16.01 -13.33 4.31
N SER A 87 -15.04 -14.22 4.11
CA SER A 87 -14.35 -14.37 2.83
C SER A 87 -14.90 -15.52 1.99
N GLU A 88 -15.77 -16.35 2.57
CA GLU A 88 -16.23 -17.64 2.03
C GLU A 88 -15.08 -18.63 1.76
N LEU A 89 -13.97 -18.49 2.48
CA LEU A 89 -12.80 -19.36 2.31
C LEU A 89 -12.89 -20.54 3.26
N HIS A 90 -12.93 -21.73 2.68
CA HIS A 90 -12.64 -22.98 3.38
C HIS A 90 -11.31 -23.53 2.88
N TRP A 91 -10.31 -23.60 3.76
CA TRP A 91 -8.95 -24.00 3.41
C TRP A 91 -8.48 -25.11 4.33
N LYS A 92 -7.82 -26.12 3.74
CA LYS A 92 -7.03 -27.09 4.48
C LYS A 92 -5.56 -26.79 4.29
N SER A 93 -4.79 -26.88 5.36
CA SER A 93 -3.35 -26.65 5.34
C SER A 93 -2.66 -27.37 4.18
N GLY A 94 -1.70 -26.69 3.55
CA GLY A 94 -0.97 -27.17 2.37
C GLY A 94 -1.12 -26.29 1.13
N CYS A 95 -0.61 -26.81 0.02
CA CYS A 95 -0.64 -26.16 -1.30
C CYS A 95 -1.77 -26.72 -2.16
N HIS A 96 -2.55 -25.83 -2.77
CA HIS A 96 -3.69 -26.19 -3.61
C HIS A 96 -3.69 -25.38 -4.90
N VAL A 97 -4.03 -26.02 -6.02
CA VAL A 97 -4.34 -25.30 -7.26
C VAL A 97 -5.78 -24.83 -7.19
N VAL A 98 -5.97 -23.52 -7.26
CA VAL A 98 -7.26 -22.88 -7.02
C VAL A 98 -7.71 -22.02 -8.18
N ASP A 99 -9.03 -21.91 -8.32
CA ASP A 99 -9.69 -21.03 -9.28
C ASP A 99 -9.69 -19.56 -8.83
N GLY A 100 -10.19 -18.68 -9.69
CA GLY A 100 -10.24 -17.25 -9.42
C GLY A 100 -11.07 -16.90 -8.19
N ARG A 101 -12.22 -17.56 -7.98
CA ARG A 101 -13.08 -17.31 -6.82
C ARG A 101 -12.35 -17.62 -5.52
N THR A 102 -11.72 -18.78 -5.45
CA THR A 102 -10.99 -19.22 -4.26
C THR A 102 -9.72 -18.39 -4.05
N ALA A 103 -9.00 -18.01 -5.11
CA ALA A 103 -7.86 -17.10 -5.01
C ALA A 103 -8.26 -15.72 -4.49
N LEU A 104 -9.43 -15.20 -4.90
CA LEU A 104 -9.97 -13.95 -4.38
C LEU A 104 -10.35 -14.08 -2.90
N ALA A 105 -11.07 -15.14 -2.52
CA ALA A 105 -11.41 -15.44 -1.13
C ALA A 105 -10.16 -15.50 -0.25
N PHE A 106 -9.14 -16.24 -0.70
CA PHE A 106 -7.83 -16.34 -0.06
C PHE A 106 -7.19 -14.97 0.18
N SER A 107 -7.17 -14.09 -0.84
CA SER A 107 -6.61 -12.74 -0.73
C SER A 107 -7.39 -11.80 0.20
N ARG A 108 -8.68 -12.10 0.47
CA ARG A 108 -9.59 -11.28 1.28
C ARG A 108 -9.71 -11.74 2.72
N MET A 109 -9.28 -12.95 3.04
CA MET A 109 -9.25 -13.52 4.38
C MET A 109 -8.60 -12.54 5.37
N ARG A 110 -9.26 -12.32 6.51
CA ARG A 110 -8.83 -11.31 7.48
C ARG A 110 -8.93 -11.77 8.93
N TYR A 111 -10.01 -12.46 9.28
CA TYR A 111 -10.33 -12.75 10.68
C TYR A 111 -9.63 -13.99 11.20
N SER A 112 -9.30 -14.92 10.30
CA SER A 112 -8.55 -16.15 10.62
C SER A 112 -7.04 -15.96 10.54
N ASP A 113 -6.54 -14.72 10.44
CA ASP A 113 -5.12 -14.40 10.39
C ASP A 113 -4.68 -13.54 11.58
N PRO A 114 -3.80 -14.06 12.47
CA PRO A 114 -3.29 -13.31 13.62
C PRO A 114 -2.49 -12.06 13.23
N ARG A 115 -2.03 -11.96 11.97
CA ARG A 115 -1.28 -10.81 11.43
C ARG A 115 -2.18 -9.76 10.79
N SER A 116 -3.52 -9.93 10.85
CA SER A 116 -4.54 -8.97 10.41
C SER A 116 -4.22 -8.36 9.02
N ASP A 117 -4.07 -7.04 8.93
CA ASP A 117 -3.87 -6.32 7.67
C ASP A 117 -2.50 -6.56 7.01
N PHE A 118 -1.47 -6.91 7.79
CA PHE A 118 -0.16 -7.25 7.25
C PHE A 118 -0.20 -8.61 6.57
N GLY A 119 -0.81 -9.61 7.22
CA GLY A 119 -0.93 -10.93 6.62
C GLY A 119 -1.89 -10.98 5.41
N ARG A 120 -2.90 -10.10 5.36
CA ARG A 120 -3.69 -9.88 4.13
C ARG A 120 -2.81 -9.38 2.98
N SER A 121 -1.90 -8.44 3.25
CA SER A 121 -0.99 -7.91 2.22
C SER A 121 -0.04 -8.99 1.71
N ASP A 122 0.44 -9.87 2.59
CA ASP A 122 1.24 -11.04 2.20
C ASP A 122 0.48 -12.00 1.28
N ARG A 123 -0.77 -12.34 1.60
CA ARG A 123 -1.59 -13.21 0.73
C ARG A 123 -1.87 -12.57 -0.62
N GLN A 124 -2.15 -11.26 -0.66
CA GLN A 124 -2.32 -10.54 -1.93
C GLN A 124 -1.06 -10.63 -2.79
N ARG A 125 0.12 -10.43 -2.19
CA ARG A 125 1.42 -10.62 -2.86
C ARG A 125 1.59 -12.07 -3.34
N GLN A 126 1.24 -13.06 -2.52
CA GLN A 126 1.32 -14.47 -2.88
C GLN A 126 0.44 -14.80 -4.11
N VAL A 127 -0.80 -14.30 -4.14
CA VAL A 127 -1.70 -14.52 -5.29
C VAL A 127 -1.14 -13.91 -6.56
N ILE A 128 -0.69 -12.66 -6.51
CA ILE A 128 -0.11 -11.99 -7.70
C ILE A 128 1.20 -12.69 -8.12
N GLY A 129 1.99 -13.18 -7.16
CA GLY A 129 3.22 -13.93 -7.41
C GLY A 129 2.95 -15.25 -8.12
N ALA A 130 1.95 -16.00 -7.65
CA ALA A 130 1.52 -17.25 -8.27
C ALA A 130 0.95 -17.03 -9.67
N ILE A 131 0.19 -15.95 -9.89
CA ILE A 131 -0.26 -15.53 -11.23
C ILE A 131 0.94 -15.26 -12.13
N ALA A 132 1.93 -14.49 -11.67
CA ALA A 132 3.11 -14.15 -12.45
C ALA A 132 3.95 -15.39 -12.79
N GLN A 133 4.13 -16.30 -11.83
CA GLN A 133 4.82 -17.56 -12.02
C GLN A 133 4.09 -18.46 -13.03
N LYS A 134 2.77 -18.61 -12.92
CA LYS A 134 1.96 -19.42 -13.84
C LYS A 134 1.89 -18.82 -15.24
N ALA A 135 1.78 -17.50 -15.35
CA ALA A 135 1.73 -16.79 -16.63
C ALA A 135 3.05 -16.88 -17.41
N THR A 136 4.18 -16.91 -16.71
CA THR A 136 5.52 -17.01 -17.30
C THR A 136 6.04 -18.46 -17.41
N ALA A 137 5.25 -19.45 -16.97
CA ALA A 137 5.60 -20.85 -17.10
C ALA A 137 5.66 -21.27 -18.58
N LYS A 138 6.63 -22.13 -18.92
CA LYS A 138 6.78 -22.66 -20.29
C LYS A 138 5.49 -23.27 -20.83
N SER A 139 4.72 -23.97 -19.98
CA SER A 139 3.44 -24.58 -20.35
C SER A 139 2.37 -23.57 -20.76
N THR A 140 2.41 -22.35 -20.22
CA THR A 140 1.53 -21.25 -20.62
C THR A 140 2.04 -20.57 -21.89
N LEU A 141 3.34 -20.29 -21.96
CA LEU A 141 3.96 -19.59 -23.09
C LEU A 141 3.95 -20.41 -24.39
N LEU A 142 4.09 -21.73 -24.31
CA LEU A 142 4.05 -22.63 -25.47
C LEU A 142 2.61 -22.98 -25.91
N ASN A 143 1.59 -22.54 -25.16
CA ASN A 143 0.19 -22.76 -25.50
C ASN A 143 -0.43 -21.46 -26.02
N ILE A 144 -0.47 -21.29 -27.35
CA ILE A 144 -0.96 -20.07 -28.03
C ILE A 144 -2.39 -19.73 -27.61
N GLY A 145 -3.26 -20.74 -27.47
CA GLY A 145 -4.66 -20.53 -27.06
C GLY A 145 -4.78 -20.02 -25.62
N LYS A 146 -3.99 -20.58 -24.70
CA LYS A 146 -3.95 -20.11 -23.31
C LYS A 146 -3.32 -18.72 -23.22
N LEU A 147 -2.23 -18.48 -23.92
CA LEU A 147 -1.55 -17.19 -23.96
C LEU A 147 -2.49 -16.07 -24.43
N LYS A 148 -3.29 -16.31 -25.48
CA LYS A 148 -4.29 -15.35 -25.96
C LYS A 148 -5.36 -15.06 -24.90
N LYS A 149 -5.95 -16.10 -24.29
CA LYS A 149 -6.97 -15.95 -23.24
C LYS A 149 -6.45 -15.17 -22.03
N VAL A 150 -5.24 -15.47 -21.59
CA VAL A 150 -4.59 -14.79 -20.47
C VAL A 150 -4.32 -13.33 -20.81
N GLY A 151 -3.83 -13.04 -22.03
CA GLY A 151 -3.61 -11.67 -22.51
C GLY A 151 -4.90 -10.85 -22.54
N GLU A 152 -5.98 -11.40 -23.11
CA GLU A 152 -7.30 -10.74 -23.15
C GLU A 152 -7.85 -10.50 -21.74
N ALA A 153 -7.77 -11.52 -20.87
CA ALA A 153 -8.19 -11.38 -19.47
C ALA A 153 -7.38 -10.30 -18.75
N ALA A 154 -6.05 -10.29 -18.91
CA ALA A 154 -5.18 -9.31 -18.27
C ALA A 154 -5.47 -7.88 -18.75
N LEU A 155 -5.63 -7.67 -20.06
CA LEU A 155 -5.94 -6.36 -20.64
C LEU A 155 -7.31 -5.85 -20.17
N GLY A 156 -8.32 -6.71 -20.06
CA GLY A 156 -9.63 -6.34 -19.52
C GLY A 156 -9.65 -6.11 -17.99
N SER A 157 -8.56 -6.46 -17.30
CA SER A 157 -8.48 -6.48 -15.83
C SER A 157 -7.59 -5.39 -15.24
N LEU A 158 -6.71 -4.83 -16.08
CA LEU A 158 -5.66 -3.90 -15.68
C LEU A 158 -5.98 -2.49 -16.18
N THR A 159 -5.94 -1.51 -15.29
CA THR A 159 -5.85 -0.10 -15.66
C THR A 159 -4.41 0.34 -15.49
N VAL A 160 -3.74 0.71 -16.58
CA VAL A 160 -2.38 1.25 -16.57
C VAL A 160 -2.39 2.75 -16.85
N ASP A 161 -1.28 3.44 -16.60
CA ASP A 161 -1.09 4.82 -17.06
C ASP A 161 -0.90 4.91 -18.58
N ASP A 162 -1.13 6.10 -19.14
CA ASP A 162 -1.16 6.35 -20.59
C ASP A 162 0.18 6.09 -21.30
N LYS A 163 1.29 5.99 -20.56
CA LYS A 163 2.63 5.73 -21.10
C LYS A 163 3.00 4.24 -21.10
N SER A 164 2.16 3.39 -20.51
CA SER A 164 2.43 1.96 -20.42
C SER A 164 2.14 1.26 -21.74
N THR A 165 3.12 0.49 -22.23
CA THR A 165 2.97 -0.39 -23.40
C THR A 165 2.76 -1.84 -22.96
N PRO A 166 2.28 -2.75 -23.84
CA PRO A 166 2.26 -4.18 -23.53
C PRO A 166 3.63 -4.73 -23.11
N TRP A 167 4.70 -4.17 -23.66
CA TRP A 167 6.07 -4.50 -23.26
C TRP A 167 6.39 -4.04 -21.83
N THR A 168 5.99 -2.82 -21.46
CA THR A 168 6.08 -2.32 -20.08
C THR A 168 5.33 -3.25 -19.12
N MET A 169 4.13 -3.70 -19.49
CA MET A 169 3.35 -4.64 -18.68
C MET A 169 4.06 -5.98 -18.48
N LEU A 170 4.68 -6.51 -19.55
CA LEU A 170 5.48 -7.72 -19.46
C LEU A 170 6.70 -7.52 -18.55
N GLN A 171 7.39 -6.38 -18.68
CA GLN A 171 8.52 -6.04 -17.81
C GLN A 171 8.09 -5.92 -16.34
N MET A 172 6.93 -5.32 -16.06
CA MET A 172 6.37 -5.25 -14.71
C MET A 172 6.04 -6.64 -14.18
N LEU A 173 5.43 -7.51 -14.99
CA LEU A 173 5.12 -8.89 -14.61
C LEU A 173 6.39 -9.68 -14.26
N LEU A 174 7.43 -9.57 -15.09
CA LEU A 174 8.71 -10.23 -14.89
C LEU A 174 9.41 -9.71 -13.64
N ALA A 175 9.45 -8.38 -13.44
CA ALA A 175 10.01 -7.77 -12.23
C ALA A 175 9.25 -8.23 -10.97
N PHE A 176 7.92 -8.36 -11.04
CA PHE A 176 7.11 -8.85 -9.93
C PHE A 176 7.43 -10.30 -9.60
N ARG A 177 7.53 -11.16 -10.63
CA ARG A 177 7.93 -12.56 -10.50
C ARG A 177 9.30 -12.68 -9.84
N ASP A 178 10.27 -11.91 -10.32
CA ASP A 178 11.64 -11.94 -9.83
C ASP A 178 11.71 -11.43 -8.37
N ALA A 179 10.98 -10.36 -8.04
CA ALA A 179 10.84 -9.86 -6.67
C ALA A 179 10.11 -10.83 -5.72
N SER A 180 9.22 -11.68 -6.26
CA SER A 180 8.48 -12.69 -5.48
C SER A 180 9.22 -14.04 -5.37
N GLY A 181 10.31 -14.21 -6.11
CA GLY A 181 11.14 -15.41 -6.07
C GLY A 181 12.12 -15.44 -4.89
N SER A 182 12.92 -16.51 -4.80
CA SER A 182 13.89 -16.72 -3.71
C SER A 182 14.95 -15.63 -3.58
N ASN A 183 15.25 -14.94 -4.68
CA ASN A 183 16.28 -13.90 -4.76
C ASN A 183 15.69 -12.49 -4.75
N GLY A 184 14.37 -12.36 -4.54
CA GLY A 184 13.69 -11.08 -4.47
C GLY A 184 13.73 -10.47 -3.07
N ILE A 185 13.47 -9.16 -3.00
CA ILE A 185 13.29 -8.45 -1.74
C ILE A 185 11.80 -8.21 -1.53
N THR A 186 11.27 -8.59 -0.37
CA THR A 186 9.87 -8.35 -0.05
C THR A 186 9.72 -7.83 1.37
N GLY A 187 8.77 -6.93 1.59
CA GLY A 187 8.54 -6.36 2.92
C GLY A 187 7.47 -5.29 2.93
N SER A 188 7.38 -4.57 4.04
CA SER A 188 6.52 -3.39 4.20
C SER A 188 7.36 -2.14 4.45
N LEU A 189 6.79 -0.95 4.32
CA LEU A 189 7.44 0.27 4.82
C LEU A 189 7.79 0.19 6.31
N TYR A 190 8.84 0.90 6.71
CA TYR A 190 9.14 1.18 8.10
C TYR A 190 8.11 2.15 8.69
N TRP A 191 7.72 1.89 9.93
CA TRP A 191 6.79 2.70 10.70
C TRP A 191 7.31 2.91 12.12
N THR A 192 6.89 4.00 12.75
CA THR A 192 7.20 4.31 14.15
C THR A 192 6.07 3.92 15.08
N ASP A 193 4.82 3.99 14.61
CA ASP A 193 3.62 3.63 15.38
C ASP A 193 2.54 3.05 14.44
N PRO A 194 2.18 1.76 14.57
CA PRO A 194 1.20 1.11 13.70
C PRO A 194 -0.26 1.36 14.13
N GLY A 195 -0.48 2.03 15.27
CA GLY A 195 -1.80 2.32 15.84
C GLY A 195 -1.98 3.79 16.24
N TYR A 196 -1.25 4.68 15.57
CA TYR A 196 -1.28 6.12 15.82
C TYR A 196 -2.68 6.69 15.58
N TYR A 197 -3.28 7.29 16.60
CA TYR A 197 -4.64 7.81 16.51
C TYR A 197 -4.65 9.30 16.19
N VAL A 198 -5.37 9.68 15.13
CA VAL A 198 -5.61 11.08 14.76
C VAL A 198 -7.11 11.37 14.87
N ASP A 199 -7.46 12.47 15.54
CA ASP A 199 -8.86 12.87 15.68
C ASP A 199 -9.48 13.17 14.30
N GLY A 200 -10.71 12.71 14.07
CA GLY A 200 -11.39 12.77 12.77
C GLY A 200 -10.91 11.77 11.70
N VAL A 201 -9.76 11.10 11.87
CA VAL A 201 -9.20 10.11 10.91
C VAL A 201 -9.21 8.69 11.47
N GLY A 202 -9.02 8.55 12.79
CA GLY A 202 -8.94 7.29 13.51
C GLY A 202 -7.54 6.68 13.57
N SER A 203 -7.47 5.40 13.93
CA SER A 203 -6.22 4.63 14.03
C SER A 203 -5.53 4.49 12.67
N SER A 204 -4.27 4.88 12.59
CA SER A 204 -3.47 5.02 11.38
C SER A 204 -2.02 4.55 11.63
N VAL A 205 -1.27 4.31 10.56
CA VAL A 205 0.14 3.90 10.64
C VAL A 205 1.03 5.13 10.41
N LEU A 206 1.79 5.53 11.42
CA LEU A 206 2.78 6.59 11.32
C LEU A 206 4.09 6.02 10.76
N LEU A 207 4.50 6.49 9.59
CA LEU A 207 5.67 6.01 8.86
C LEU A 207 6.98 6.61 9.38
N ASP A 208 8.07 5.84 9.29
CA ASP A 208 9.44 6.33 9.53
C ASP A 208 10.01 6.86 8.20
N ASN A 209 9.78 8.15 7.91
CA ASN A 209 10.16 8.74 6.62
C ASN A 209 11.66 8.61 6.33
N GLN A 210 12.51 8.79 7.34
CA GLN A 210 13.96 8.73 7.11
C GLN A 210 14.39 7.31 6.72
N LYS A 211 13.97 6.29 7.48
CA LYS A 211 14.30 4.90 7.15
C LYS A 211 13.71 4.47 5.81
N ASN A 212 12.53 4.95 5.46
CA ASN A 212 11.93 4.65 4.16
C ASN A 212 12.71 5.30 3.00
N LEU A 213 13.18 6.53 3.14
CA LEU A 213 14.06 7.15 2.13
C LEU A 213 15.38 6.37 1.97
N GLU A 214 15.99 5.98 3.08
CA GLU A 214 17.22 5.18 3.08
C GLU A 214 17.01 3.80 2.45
N LEU A 215 15.92 3.12 2.80
CA LEU A 215 15.52 1.85 2.19
C LEU A 215 15.40 1.98 0.68
N PHE A 216 14.59 2.93 0.20
CA PHE A 216 14.32 3.04 -1.23
C PHE A 216 15.53 3.49 -2.03
N LYS A 217 16.46 4.24 -1.41
CA LYS A 217 17.77 4.49 -1.97
C LYS A 217 18.55 3.18 -2.18
N GLN A 218 18.67 2.33 -1.15
CA GLN A 218 19.36 1.04 -1.28
C GLN A 218 18.69 0.12 -2.31
N LEU A 219 17.36 0.11 -2.38
CA LEU A 219 16.60 -0.67 -3.35
C LEU A 219 16.79 -0.16 -4.79
N HIS A 220 16.96 1.15 -4.97
CA HIS A 220 17.25 1.76 -6.27
C HIS A 220 18.69 1.45 -6.72
N ASP A 221 19.64 1.58 -5.79
CA ASP A 221 21.07 1.37 -6.05
C ASP A 221 21.40 -0.13 -6.24
N GLY A 222 20.56 -1.03 -5.71
CA GLY A 222 20.73 -2.48 -5.82
C GLY A 222 21.55 -3.10 -4.68
N ASP A 223 21.78 -2.33 -3.61
CA ASP A 223 22.68 -2.69 -2.50
C ASP A 223 21.99 -3.47 -1.38
N HIS A 224 20.65 -3.59 -1.42
CA HIS A 224 19.91 -4.32 -0.41
C HIS A 224 19.97 -5.83 -0.66
N ALA A 225 20.26 -6.60 0.39
CA ALA A 225 20.30 -8.06 0.29
C ALA A 225 18.90 -8.65 0.01
N PRO A 226 18.79 -9.75 -0.77
CA PRO A 226 17.54 -10.51 -0.93
C PRO A 226 16.95 -10.97 0.40
N GLY A 227 15.64 -11.18 0.41
CA GLY A 227 14.94 -11.76 1.56
C GLY A 227 13.62 -11.06 1.85
N GLN A 228 12.82 -11.74 2.68
CA GLN A 228 11.64 -11.13 3.27
C GLN A 228 11.99 -10.54 4.62
N TRP A 229 11.65 -9.27 4.82
CA TRP A 229 11.63 -8.69 6.15
C TRP A 229 10.23 -8.18 6.45
N ALA A 230 9.71 -8.59 7.59
CA ALA A 230 8.64 -7.91 8.26
C ALA A 230 9.29 -7.17 9.43
N GLN A 231 8.98 -5.88 9.61
CA GLN A 231 9.11 -5.34 10.97
C GLN A 231 8.29 -6.27 11.87
N PRO A 232 8.86 -6.85 12.93
CA PRO A 232 8.10 -7.71 13.80
C PRO A 232 6.86 -6.94 14.26
N PRO A 233 5.67 -7.55 14.33
CA PRO A 233 4.60 -6.97 15.13
C PRO A 233 5.21 -6.75 16.51
N ASN A 234 5.22 -5.50 16.96
CA ASN A 234 5.67 -5.18 18.29
C ASN A 234 4.81 -5.99 19.27
N ASN A 235 5.43 -6.97 19.92
CA ASN A 235 4.82 -7.74 20.97
C ASN A 235 4.70 -6.83 22.20
N ASN A 236 3.76 -5.91 22.18
CA ASN A 236 3.24 -5.25 23.37
C ASN A 236 1.95 -4.54 23.04
N SER A 237 0.95 -4.80 23.87
CA SER A 237 -0.29 -4.05 24.03
C SER A 237 0.05 -2.58 24.27
N TYR A 238 -0.05 -1.71 23.26
CA TYR A 238 0.14 -0.27 23.48
C TYR A 238 -1.16 0.38 23.97
N PRO A 239 -1.16 1.08 25.11
CA PRO A 239 -2.24 1.98 25.45
C PRO A 239 -2.26 3.10 24.39
N HIS A 240 -3.45 3.38 23.85
CA HIS A 240 -3.66 4.48 22.90
C HIS A 240 -3.06 5.77 23.44
N THR A 241 -1.90 6.18 22.90
CA THR A 241 -1.28 7.43 23.31
C THR A 241 -1.97 8.55 22.52
N ARG A 242 -2.98 9.16 23.12
CA ARG A 242 -3.59 10.40 22.61
C ARG A 242 -2.57 11.53 22.74
N VAL A 243 -1.76 11.77 21.71
CA VAL A 243 -0.94 12.98 21.64
C VAL A 243 -1.78 14.06 20.99
N ALA A 244 -2.20 15.05 21.77
CA ALA A 244 -2.85 16.25 21.24
C ALA A 244 -1.91 16.95 20.25
N LEU A 245 -2.45 17.35 19.09
CA LEU A 245 -1.75 18.09 18.04
C LEU A 245 -1.12 19.41 18.52
N ASP A 246 -1.48 19.86 19.73
CA ASP A 246 -0.96 21.08 20.37
C ASP A 246 0.26 20.87 21.29
N SER A 247 0.88 19.68 21.28
CA SER A 247 2.04 19.46 22.16
C SER A 247 3.25 20.32 21.73
N PRO A 248 3.98 20.96 22.68
CA PRO A 248 5.21 21.72 22.40
C PRO A 248 6.33 20.88 21.75
N ARG A 249 6.19 19.55 21.76
CA ARG A 249 7.09 18.61 21.10
C ARG A 249 6.77 18.46 19.62
N TYR A 250 5.48 18.41 19.27
CA TYR A 250 5.01 18.33 17.88
C TYR A 250 5.31 19.63 17.11
N ARG A 251 5.02 20.80 17.70
CA ARG A 251 5.37 22.11 17.09
C ARG A 251 6.86 22.18 16.73
N ARG A 252 7.75 21.70 17.62
CA ARG A 252 9.19 21.67 17.36
C ARG A 252 9.59 20.76 16.20
N ILE A 253 8.93 19.62 16.00
CA ILE A 253 9.21 18.69 14.91
C ILE A 253 8.77 19.29 13.57
N VAL A 254 7.57 19.87 13.54
CA VAL A 254 7.02 20.52 12.34
C VAL A 254 7.81 21.78 11.98
N ASP A 255 8.18 22.60 12.97
CA ASP A 255 8.98 23.82 12.77
C ASP A 255 10.38 23.49 12.24
N ALA A 256 11.02 22.44 12.78
CA ALA A 256 12.34 22.00 12.31
C ALA A 256 12.30 21.49 10.86
N TRP A 257 11.22 20.82 10.46
CA TRP A 257 11.00 20.36 9.09
C TRP A 257 10.71 21.54 8.14
N ALA A 258 9.83 22.47 8.52
CA ALA A 258 9.50 23.64 7.70
C ALA A 258 10.71 24.57 7.46
N LEU A 259 11.56 24.75 8.47
CA LEU A 259 12.83 25.49 8.37
C LEU A 259 13.82 24.84 7.40
N LYS A 260 13.88 23.50 7.38
CA LYS A 260 14.78 22.74 6.51
C LYS A 260 14.36 22.80 5.03
N HIS A 261 13.10 23.08 4.74
CA HIS A 261 12.52 23.02 3.40
C HIS A 261 12.02 24.38 2.86
N HIS A 262 12.36 25.49 3.52
CA HIS A 262 11.98 26.86 3.10
C HIS A 262 10.46 27.06 2.87
N ILE A 263 9.62 26.31 3.59
CA ILE A 263 8.17 26.44 3.50
C ILE A 263 7.74 27.59 4.42
N GLY A 264 7.07 28.59 3.85
CA GLY A 264 6.62 29.80 4.57
C GLY A 264 5.63 29.47 5.69
N ARG A 265 5.79 30.12 6.84
CA ARG A 265 4.90 29.97 8.00
C ARG A 265 3.60 30.76 7.80
N CYS A 266 2.46 30.12 8.06
CA CYS A 266 1.26 30.84 8.46
C CYS A 266 1.37 31.15 9.96
N ALA A 267 1.45 32.44 10.32
CA ALA A 267 1.52 32.86 11.71
C ALA A 267 0.13 32.75 12.37
N PRO A 268 0.02 32.17 13.58
CA PRO A 268 -1.21 32.27 14.35
C PRO A 268 -1.40 33.72 14.83
N GLN A 269 -2.52 34.35 14.50
CA GLN A 269 -2.87 35.66 15.06
C GLN A 269 -3.09 35.52 16.56
N SER A 270 -2.35 36.30 17.34
CA SER A 270 -2.60 36.51 18.76
C SER A 270 -3.99 37.12 18.95
N ALA A 271 -4.82 36.51 19.79
CA ALA A 271 -6.06 37.10 20.26
C ALA A 271 -5.74 38.38 21.07
N GLY A 272 -5.71 39.52 20.40
CA GLY A 272 -5.68 40.85 21.00
C GLY A 272 -7.10 41.33 21.26
N ASN A 273 -7.37 41.69 22.51
CA ASN A 273 -8.60 42.37 22.94
C ASN A 273 -8.78 43.69 22.16
N GLY A 274 -9.94 43.90 21.55
CA GLY A 274 -10.44 45.24 21.22
C GLY A 274 -10.88 45.45 19.76
N GLY A 275 -12.21 45.43 19.58
CA GLY A 275 -13.02 46.27 18.68
C GLY A 275 -12.52 46.65 17.27
N GLY A 276 -13.28 46.22 16.25
CA GLY A 276 -13.48 47.00 15.02
C GLY A 276 -13.22 46.28 13.70
N THR A 277 -14.30 46.12 12.92
CA THR A 277 -14.37 45.81 11.47
C THR A 277 -13.71 44.52 10.97
N ARG A 278 -14.56 43.51 10.72
CA ARG A 278 -14.24 42.24 10.07
C ARG A 278 -14.11 42.46 8.56
N ASP A 279 -12.97 42.07 7.99
CA ASP A 279 -12.92 41.51 6.63
C ASP A 279 -11.62 40.70 6.46
N THR A 280 -11.72 39.39 6.61
CA THR A 280 -10.96 38.38 5.85
C THR A 280 -11.46 36.98 6.22
N SER A 281 -11.99 36.30 5.21
CA SER A 281 -12.66 35.01 5.28
C SER A 281 -11.65 33.86 5.48
N CYS A 282 -11.67 33.22 6.66
CA CYS A 282 -11.26 31.82 6.81
C CYS A 282 -12.52 31.03 7.22
N VAL A 283 -13.18 30.47 6.22
CA VAL A 283 -14.35 29.61 6.41
C VAL A 283 -13.85 28.21 6.75
N GLN A 284 -13.95 27.82 8.03
CA GLN A 284 -14.18 26.41 8.37
C GLN A 284 -15.54 25.99 7.78
N PRO A 285 -15.65 24.74 7.30
CA PRO A 285 -16.82 23.99 7.73
C PRO A 285 -16.49 22.55 8.17
N CYS A 286 -16.97 22.25 9.37
CA CYS A 286 -17.37 20.94 9.85
C CYS A 286 -18.23 20.19 8.81
N LEU A 287 -17.95 18.91 8.61
CA LEU A 287 -18.84 17.83 8.15
C LEU A 287 -18.03 16.54 8.39
N LEU A 288 -18.21 15.76 9.45
CA LEU A 288 -19.39 14.95 9.76
C LEU A 288 -19.34 14.55 11.25
N SER A 289 -20.29 15.04 12.03
CA SER A 289 -20.68 14.46 13.33
C SER A 289 -22.15 14.06 13.24
N PRO A 290 -22.51 12.80 13.51
CA PRO A 290 -23.79 12.48 14.11
C PRO A 290 -23.61 12.46 15.63
N ARG A 291 -24.24 13.44 16.30
CA ARG A 291 -24.86 13.45 17.65
C ARG A 291 -24.45 12.32 18.59
N SER A 292 -24.02 12.57 19.83
CA SER A 292 -24.77 13.11 20.99
C SER A 292 -23.86 12.89 22.22
N SER A 293 -23.81 13.63 23.33
CA SER A 293 -24.45 14.83 23.88
C SER A 293 -23.62 15.23 25.13
N CYS A 294 -23.51 16.54 25.37
CA CYS A 294 -22.99 17.24 26.56
C CYS A 294 -21.54 16.95 27.02
#